data_AF-A0A3T0N8R9-F1
#
_entry.id   AF-A0A3T0N8R9-F1
#
_cell.length_a   1.000
_cell.length_b   1.000
_cell.length_c   1.000
_cell.angle_alpha   90.00
_cell.angle_beta   90.00
_cell.angle_gamma   90.00
#
_symmetry.space_group_name_H-M   'P 1'
#
loop_
_entity.id
_entity.type
_entity.pdbx_description
1 polymer ?
#
loop_
_entity_poly.entity_id
_entity_poly.type
_entity_poly.pdbx_seq_one_letter_code
_entity_poly.pdbx_strand_id
1 'polypeptide(L)' 'MYSTNTAIQSSDADLKHSIRVLNDAEKRVAASLKTSNRIYQWIDAVEAKGEDKARLHCVFIAQDIQAGLFQRFGHP' A
#
# COMPACT_ATOMS: atom_id res chain seq x y z
N MET A 1 -4.30 -13.31 10.62
CA MET A 1 -4.70 -12.94 11.99
C MET A 1 -6.22 -12.97 12.04
N TYR A 2 -6.81 -13.81 12.89
CA TYR A 2 -8.25 -13.74 13.20
C TYR A 2 -8.37 -13.07 14.57
N SER A 3 -8.92 -11.85 14.60
CA SER A 3 -9.08 -11.04 15.82
C SER A 3 -10.40 -10.29 15.75
N THR A 4 -11.11 -10.22 16.88
CA THR A 4 -12.32 -9.40 17.04
C THR A 4 -12.03 -7.90 17.04
N ASN A 5 -10.78 -7.52 17.34
CA ASN A 5 -10.32 -6.14 17.36
C ASN A 5 -9.05 -5.98 16.52
N THR A 6 -9.00 -4.91 15.73
CA THR A 6 -7.83 -4.50 14.94
C THR A 6 -6.63 -4.20 15.84
N ALA A 7 -5.41 -4.22 15.30
CA ALA A 7 -4.22 -3.72 15.99
C ALA A 7 -4.49 -2.30 16.54
N ILE A 8 -4.47 -2.14 17.87
CA ILE A 8 -4.55 -0.84 18.51
C ILE A 8 -3.18 -0.18 18.34
N GLN A 9 -3.09 0.75 17.40
CA GLN A 9 -1.93 1.62 17.23
C GLN A 9 -2.23 2.93 17.99
N SER A 10 -1.61 3.13 19.15
CA SER A 10 -1.75 4.40 19.89
C SER A 10 -1.24 5.55 19.02
N SER A 11 -2.07 6.58 18.83
CA SER A 11 -1.74 7.77 18.06
C SER A 11 -1.63 9.01 18.97
N ASP A 12 -1.01 8.82 20.12
CA ASP A 12 -0.73 9.91 21.06
C ASP A 12 0.17 10.98 20.41
N ALA A 13 -0.25 12.24 20.50
CA ALA A 13 0.48 13.37 19.92
C ALA A 13 1.71 13.74 20.75
N ASP A 14 1.69 13.50 22.07
CA ASP A 14 2.79 13.84 22.97
C ASP A 14 4.01 12.92 22.76
N LEU A 15 3.79 11.77 22.12
CA LEU A 15 4.83 10.83 21.70
C LEU A 15 5.33 11.08 20.27
N LYS A 16 4.86 12.15 19.60
CA LYS A 16 5.14 12.40 18.18
C LYS A 16 5.76 13.78 17.97
N HIS A 17 6.77 13.84 17.10
CA HIS A 17 7.46 15.07 16.74
C HIS A 17 7.31 15.39 15.25
N SER A 18 7.57 16.65 14.86
CA SER A 18 7.63 17.09 13.46
C SER A 18 6.35 16.83 12.64
N ILE A 19 5.19 17.01 13.27
CA ILE A 19 3.90 16.86 12.59
C ILE A 19 3.74 17.99 11.58
N ARG A 20 3.71 17.67 10.29
CA ARG A 20 3.51 18.63 9.19
C ARG A 20 2.54 18.10 8.16
N VAL A 21 1.94 19.03 7.41
CA VAL A 21 1.20 18.66 6.20
C VAL A 21 2.17 18.13 5.14
N LEU A 22 1.63 17.26 4.26
CA LEU A 22 2.36 16.80 3.09
C LEU A 22 2.72 18.00 2.20
N ASN A 23 3.95 18.02 1.71
CA ASN A 23 4.38 19.02 0.73
C ASN A 23 3.82 18.67 -0.66
N ASP A 24 3.95 19.59 -1.62
CA ASP A 24 3.35 19.39 -2.95
C ASP A 24 3.96 18.24 -3.74
N ALA A 25 5.24 17.93 -3.52
CA ALA A 25 5.88 16.77 -4.16
C ALA A 25 5.30 15.46 -3.61
N GLU A 26 5.13 15.35 -2.30
CA GLU A 26 4.52 14.21 -1.63
C GLU A 26 3.04 14.03 -2.02
N LYS A 27 2.28 15.13 -2.09
CA LYS A 27 0.88 15.10 -2.55
C LYS A 27 0.77 14.58 -3.99
N ARG A 28 1.70 14.96 -4.88
CA ARG A 28 1.72 14.47 -6.28
C ARG A 28 2.00 12.97 -6.35
N VAL A 29 2.93 12.46 -5.53
CA VAL A 29 3.18 11.01 -5.46
C VAL A 29 1.98 10.28 -4.87
N ALA A 30 1.37 10.79 -3.81
CA ALA A 30 0.15 10.20 -3.25
C ALA A 30 -0.99 10.14 -4.29
N ALA A 31 -1.16 11.18 -5.09
CA ALA A 31 -2.14 11.20 -6.18
C ALA A 31 -1.84 10.16 -7.27
N SER A 32 -0.56 10.01 -7.66
CA SER A 32 -0.12 8.99 -8.62
C SER A 32 -0.27 7.57 -8.11
N LEU A 33 0.00 7.33 -6.82
CA LEU A 33 -0.11 6.01 -6.22
C LEU A 33 -1.56 5.60 -6.03
N LYS A 34 -2.48 6.54 -5.77
CA LYS A 34 -3.91 6.27 -5.56
C LYS A 34 -4.54 5.41 -6.66
N THR A 35 -4.11 5.59 -7.92
CA THR A 35 -4.64 4.85 -9.08
C THR A 35 -3.87 3.55 -9.37
N SER A 36 -2.78 3.28 -8.65
CA SER A 36 -1.90 2.11 -8.88
C SER A 36 -2.35 0.84 -8.16
N ASN A 37 -3.63 0.76 -7.76
CA ASN A 37 -4.19 -0.45 -7.18
C ASN A 37 -4.26 -1.55 -8.24
N ARG A 38 -3.93 -2.79 -7.85
CA ARG A 38 -3.98 -3.99 -8.68
C ARG A 38 -4.93 -5.00 -8.05
N ILE A 39 -5.61 -5.74 -8.91
CA ILE A 39 -6.33 -6.95 -8.52
C ILE A 39 -5.46 -8.14 -8.90
N TYR A 40 -5.25 -9.06 -7.96
CA TYR A 40 -4.48 -10.28 -8.21
C TYR A 40 -5.08 -11.49 -7.49
N GLN A 41 -4.61 -12.68 -7.89
CA GLN A 41 -4.87 -13.94 -7.24
C GLN A 41 -3.53 -14.55 -6.82
N TRP A 42 -3.50 -15.23 -5.68
CA TRP A 42 -2.30 -15.96 -5.25
C TRP A 42 -2.11 -17.20 -6.13
N ILE A 43 -0.89 -17.42 -6.63
CA ILE A 43 -0.55 -18.57 -7.47
C ILE A 43 -0.98 -19.88 -6.80
N ASP A 44 -0.56 -20.10 -5.55
CA ASP A 44 -0.92 -21.29 -4.77
C ASP A 44 -2.44 -21.48 -4.62
N ALA A 45 -3.20 -20.38 -4.55
CA ALA A 45 -4.66 -20.45 -4.45
C ALA A 45 -5.32 -20.82 -5.77
N VAL A 46 -4.78 -20.33 -6.90
CA VAL A 46 -5.22 -20.70 -8.24
C VAL A 46 -4.86 -22.16 -8.54
N GLU A 47 -3.65 -22.59 -8.21
CA GLU A 47 -3.21 -23.98 -8.39
C GLU A 47 -4.06 -24.96 -7.55
N ALA A 48 -4.43 -24.58 -6.32
CA ALA A 48 -5.21 -25.45 -5.44
C ALA A 48 -6.72 -25.46 -5.73
N LYS A 49 -7.30 -24.35 -6.22
CA LYS A 49 -8.77 -24.17 -6.30
C LYS A 49 -9.29 -23.94 -7.72
N GLY A 50 -8.41 -23.68 -8.68
CA GLY A 50 -8.76 -23.20 -10.01
C GLY A 50 -9.01 -21.70 -10.04
N GLU A 51 -8.82 -21.10 -11.21
CA GLU A 51 -8.91 -19.66 -11.44
C GLU A 51 -10.31 -19.08 -11.10
N ASP A 52 -11.38 -19.84 -11.34
CA ASP A 52 -12.76 -19.41 -11.05
C ASP A 52 -13.10 -19.35 -9.56
N LYS A 53 -12.35 -20.07 -8.70
CA LYS A 53 -12.65 -20.20 -7.26
C LYS A 53 -11.59 -19.57 -6.35
N ALA A 54 -10.41 -19.25 -6.89
CA ALA A 54 -9.44 -18.45 -6.19
C ALA A 54 -9.98 -17.03 -5.96
N ARG A 55 -9.62 -16.43 -4.82
CA ARG A 55 -10.18 -15.13 -4.42
C ARG A 55 -9.38 -14.01 -5.07
N LEU A 56 -10.08 -12.97 -5.51
CA LEU A 56 -9.47 -11.72 -5.96
C LEU A 56 -9.08 -10.86 -4.75
N HIS A 57 -7.83 -10.41 -4.74
CA HIS A 57 -7.28 -9.51 -3.73
C HIS A 57 -6.96 -8.15 -4.36
N CYS A 58 -7.38 -7.06 -3.69
CA CYS A 58 -7.07 -5.69 -4.08
C CYS A 58 -5.91 -5.16 -3.24
N VAL A 59 -4.82 -4.77 -3.88
CA VAL A 59 -3.60 -4.31 -3.20
C VAL A 59 -2.86 -3.25 -4.01
N PHE A 60 -1.86 -2.65 -3.37
CA PHE A 60 -0.74 -2.03 -4.06
C PHE A 60 0.41 -3.01 -4.18
N ILE A 61 1.12 -2.94 -5.30
CA ILE A 61 2.36 -3.71 -5.51
C ILE A 61 3.53 -2.88 -5.00
N ALA A 62 4.38 -3.48 -4.14
CA ALA A 62 5.48 -2.78 -3.49
C ALA A 62 6.50 -2.22 -4.50
N GLN A 63 6.79 -2.97 -5.56
CA GLN A 63 7.68 -2.55 -6.64
C GLN A 63 7.11 -1.36 -7.42
N ASP A 64 5.79 -1.34 -7.67
CA ASP A 64 5.11 -0.20 -8.33
C ASP A 64 5.24 1.08 -7.47
N ILE A 65 5.11 0.94 -6.14
CA ILE A 65 5.31 2.05 -5.19
C ILE A 65 6.76 2.54 -5.23
N GLN A 66 7.72 1.62 -5.18
CA GLN A 66 9.15 1.94 -5.22
C GLN A 66 9.53 2.64 -6.53
N ALA A 67 9.04 2.16 -7.67
CA ALA A 67 9.25 2.79 -8.96
C ALA A 67 8.63 4.19 -9.02
N GLY A 68 7.41 4.38 -8.51
CA GLY A 68 6.75 5.69 -8.44
C GLY A 68 7.51 6.71 -7.58
N LEU A 69 8.14 6.25 -6.50
CA LEU A 69 9.03 7.09 -5.69
C LEU A 69 10.33 7.42 -6.44
N PHE A 70 11.01 6.44 -7.03
CA PHE A 70 12.30 6.66 -7.70
C PHE A 70 12.22 7.42 -9.01
N GLN A 71 11.21 7.19 -9.84
CA GLN A 71 11.04 7.91 -11.11
C GLN A 71 10.78 9.42 -10.90
N ARG A 72 10.33 9.82 -9.71
CA ARG A 72 9.94 11.21 -9.40
C ARG A 72 10.90 11.94 -8.46
N PHE A 73 11.62 11.22 -7.61
CA PHE A 73 12.61 11.74 -6.67
C PHE A 73 14.04 11.28 -7.02
N GLY A 74 14.39 11.27 -8.30
CA GLY A 74 15.71 10.85 -8.81
C GLY A 74 16.87 11.23 -7.88
N HIS A 75 17.71 10.22 -7.63
CA HIS A 75 18.86 10.15 -6.72
C HIS A 75 19.75 11.41 -6.68
N PRO A 76 20.44 11.72 -5.56
CA PRO A 76 21.84 12.16 -5.62
C PRO A 76 22.76 10.98 -5.99
#